data_AF-Q30B85-F1
#
_entry.id   AF-Q30B85-F1
#
_cell.length_a   1.000
_cell.length_b   1.000
_cell.length_c   1.000
_cell.angle_alpha   90.00
_cell.angle_beta   90.00
_cell.angle_gamma   90.00
#
_symmetry.space_group_name_H-M   'P 1'
#
loop_
_entity.id
_entity.type
_entity.pdbx_description
1 polymer ?
#
loop_
_entity_poly.entity_id
_entity_poly.type
_entity_poly.pdbx_seq_one_letter_code
_entity_poly.pdbx_strand_id
1 'polypeptide(L)'
;MSKGHRIEEVPELPLVVEDKVEGYKKTKEAVLLLKKLKAWNDIKKVYASQRMRAGKGKMRNRRRIQRRGPCIIYNEDNGIIKAFRNIPGITLLNVSKLNILKLAPGGHVGRFCIWTESAFRKLDELYGTWRKAASLKSNYNLPMHKMLNTDLSRILKSPEIQRALRAPRKKIHRRVLKKNPLKNLRIMLKLNP
;
A
#
# COMPACT_ATOMS: atom_id res chain seq x y z
N MET A 1 3.28 -4.20 3.11
CA MET A 1 3.73 -4.23 4.51
C MET A 1 3.08 -3.17 5.41
N SER A 2 3.13 -1.88 5.08
CA SER A 2 2.63 -0.78 5.92
C SER A 2 1.15 -0.88 6.36
N LYS A 3 0.26 -1.35 5.48
CA LYS A 3 -1.16 -1.59 5.81
C LYS A 3 -1.38 -2.81 6.73
N GLY A 4 -0.35 -3.63 6.90
CA GLY A 4 -0.38 -4.82 7.74
C GLY A 4 -0.80 -6.11 7.04
N HIS A 5 -0.78 -6.19 5.71
CA HIS A 5 -0.90 -7.47 5.01
C HIS A 5 0.35 -8.33 5.20
N ARG A 6 0.17 -9.64 5.36
CA ARG A 6 1.26 -10.64 5.43
C ARG A 6 1.62 -11.12 4.02
N ILE A 7 2.67 -10.53 3.45
CA ILE A 7 3.12 -10.77 2.07
C ILE A 7 4.62 -11.11 2.00
N GLU A 8 5.22 -11.48 3.13
CA GLU A 8 6.66 -11.71 3.27
C GLU A 8 7.14 -12.93 2.45
N GLU A 9 6.30 -13.95 2.28
CA GLU A 9 6.59 -15.18 1.52
C GLU A 9 6.01 -15.15 0.09
N VAL A 10 5.32 -14.07 -0.31
CA VAL A 10 4.70 -13.97 -1.64
C VAL A 10 5.81 -13.78 -2.68
N PRO A 11 5.84 -14.55 -3.78
CA PRO A 11 6.97 -14.55 -4.70
C PRO A 11 7.14 -13.22 -5.44
N GLU A 12 6.04 -12.58 -5.83
CA GLU A 12 6.06 -11.36 -6.63
C GLU A 12 4.88 -10.44 -6.32
N LEU A 13 5.11 -9.13 -6.48
CA LEU A 13 4.07 -8.11 -6.50
C LEU A 13 4.28 -7.24 -7.74
N PRO A 14 3.34 -7.18 -8.70
CA PRO A 14 1.96 -7.69 -8.68
C PRO A 14 1.83 -9.21 -8.80
N LEU A 15 0.88 -9.82 -8.06
CA LEU A 15 0.62 -11.26 -8.13
C LEU A 15 -0.47 -11.57 -9.17
N VAL A 16 -0.09 -12.26 -10.25
CA VAL A 16 -0.97 -12.68 -11.34
C VAL A 16 -1.06 -14.22 -11.39
N VAL A 17 -2.26 -14.75 -11.60
CA VAL A 17 -2.54 -16.19 -11.70
C VAL A 17 -3.30 -16.53 -12.97
N GLU A 18 -3.23 -17.79 -13.40
CA GLU A 18 -3.95 -18.31 -14.57
C GLU A 18 -5.48 -18.13 -14.46
N ASP A 19 -6.14 -17.97 -15.60
CA ASP A 19 -7.60 -17.84 -15.69
C ASP A 19 -8.36 -19.10 -15.23
N LYS A 20 -7.68 -20.24 -15.09
CA LYS A 20 -8.25 -21.47 -14.51
C LYS A 20 -8.85 -21.25 -13.12
N VAL A 21 -8.32 -20.27 -12.37
CA VAL A 21 -8.82 -19.89 -11.05
C VAL A 21 -10.26 -19.35 -11.11
N GLU A 22 -10.67 -18.74 -12.23
CA GLU A 22 -12.03 -18.24 -12.43
C GLU A 22 -13.08 -19.36 -12.45
N GLY A 23 -12.68 -20.56 -12.90
CA GLY A 23 -13.53 -21.75 -13.01
C GLY A 23 -13.69 -22.54 -11.71
N TYR A 24 -13.03 -22.16 -10.62
CA TYR A 24 -13.10 -22.90 -9.35
C TYR A 24 -14.53 -22.97 -8.81
N LYS A 25 -14.94 -24.16 -8.36
CA LYS A 25 -16.29 -24.37 -7.81
C LYS A 25 -16.28 -24.63 -6.31
N LYS A 26 -15.17 -25.15 -5.77
CA LYS A 26 -15.08 -25.58 -4.36
C LYS A 26 -14.14 -24.69 -3.55
N THR A 27 -14.53 -24.38 -2.31
CA THR A 27 -13.69 -23.59 -1.39
C THR A 27 -12.39 -24.31 -1.03
N LYS A 28 -12.35 -25.65 -1.07
CA LYS A 28 -11.13 -26.43 -0.82
C LYS A 28 -10.01 -26.09 -1.82
N GLU A 29 -10.36 -25.95 -3.11
CA GLU A 29 -9.43 -25.58 -4.19
C GLU A 29 -8.92 -24.14 -4.00
N ALA A 30 -9.82 -23.21 -3.65
CA ALA A 30 -9.48 -21.83 -3.34
C ALA A 30 -8.50 -21.71 -2.16
N VAL A 31 -8.73 -22.48 -1.08
CA VAL A 31 -7.82 -22.54 0.07
C VAL A 31 -6.46 -23.13 -0.31
N LEU A 32 -6.44 -24.18 -1.13
CA LEU A 32 -5.21 -24.80 -1.61
C LEU A 32 -4.37 -23.82 -2.43
N LEU A 33 -5.02 -23.08 -3.33
CA LEU A 33 -4.37 -22.02 -4.12
C LEU A 33 -3.74 -20.96 -3.21
N LEU A 34 -4.50 -20.41 -2.25
CA LEU A 34 -3.99 -19.38 -1.34
C LEU A 34 -2.81 -19.86 -0.49
N LYS A 35 -2.75 -21.15 -0.15
CA LYS A 35 -1.59 -21.75 0.52
C LYS A 35 -0.39 -21.85 -0.41
N LYS A 36 -0.59 -22.28 -1.67
CA LYS A 36 0.48 -22.35 -2.68
C LYS A 36 1.07 -20.97 -2.99
N LEU A 37 0.21 -19.96 -3.12
CA LEU A 37 0.60 -18.55 -3.35
C LEU A 37 1.14 -17.84 -2.11
N LYS A 38 1.28 -18.56 -0.97
CA LYS A 38 1.75 -18.01 0.31
C LYS A 38 0.90 -16.86 0.89
N ALA A 39 -0.31 -16.64 0.36
CA ALA A 39 -1.28 -15.66 0.83
C ALA A 39 -2.04 -16.12 2.08
N TRP A 40 -1.91 -17.39 2.48
CA TRP A 40 -2.66 -17.97 3.60
C TRP A 40 -2.34 -17.34 4.96
N ASN A 41 -1.12 -16.83 5.15
CA ASN A 41 -0.75 -16.14 6.39
C ASN A 41 -1.56 -14.85 6.59
N ASP A 42 -1.95 -14.16 5.50
CA ASP A 42 -2.83 -13.00 5.58
C ASP A 42 -4.26 -13.40 6.01
N ILE A 43 -4.75 -14.54 5.53
CA ILE A 43 -6.05 -15.10 5.93
C ILE A 43 -6.04 -15.56 7.38
N LYS A 44 -4.99 -16.26 7.85
CA LYS A 44 -4.82 -16.63 9.27
C LYS A 44 -4.90 -15.39 10.17
N LYS A 45 -4.30 -14.28 9.74
CA LYS A 45 -4.39 -12.99 10.46
C LYS A 45 -5.81 -12.44 10.52
N VAL A 46 -6.62 -12.64 9.48
CA VAL A 46 -8.05 -12.29 9.51
C VAL A 46 -8.78 -13.14 10.55
N TYR A 47 -8.60 -14.46 10.54
CA TYR A 47 -9.21 -15.36 11.52
C TYR A 47 -8.87 -14.93 12.97
N ALA A 48 -7.58 -14.71 13.27
CA ALA A 48 -7.15 -14.27 14.60
C ALA A 48 -7.67 -12.87 14.99
N SER A 49 -8.07 -12.05 14.02
CA SER A 49 -8.60 -10.69 14.29
C SER A 49 -10.09 -10.65 14.59
N GLN A 50 -10.81 -11.76 14.43
CA GLN A 50 -12.25 -11.82 14.65
C GLN A 50 -12.54 -11.62 16.13
N ARG A 51 -13.28 -10.55 16.45
CA ARG A 51 -13.68 -10.25 17.83
C ARG A 51 -15.04 -9.58 17.87
N MET A 52 -15.61 -9.54 19.06
CA MET A 52 -16.86 -8.84 19.34
C MET A 52 -16.67 -7.33 19.30
N ARG A 53 -17.62 -6.61 18.72
CA ARG A 53 -17.62 -5.15 18.70
C ARG A 53 -17.87 -4.60 20.10
N ALA A 54 -17.09 -3.62 20.52
CA ALA A 54 -17.32 -2.90 21.77
C ALA A 54 -18.54 -1.95 21.66
N GLY A 55 -19.24 -1.74 22.78
CA GLY A 55 -20.35 -0.78 22.89
C GLY A 55 -21.69 -1.22 22.28
N LYS A 56 -22.60 -0.25 22.11
CA LYS A 56 -24.00 -0.44 21.69
C LYS A 56 -24.17 -0.94 20.24
N GLY A 57 -23.11 -0.94 19.43
CA GLY A 57 -23.16 -1.45 18.05
C GLY A 57 -23.57 -2.93 17.96
N LYS A 58 -23.37 -3.71 19.02
CA LYS A 58 -23.81 -5.11 19.12
C LYS A 58 -25.33 -5.26 18.98
N MET A 59 -26.11 -4.32 19.52
CA MET A 59 -27.57 -4.32 19.47
C MET A 59 -28.12 -3.93 18.08
N ARG A 60 -27.28 -3.34 17.20
CA ARG A 60 -27.69 -2.86 15.87
C ARG A 60 -27.13 -3.75 14.75
N ASN A 61 -27.16 -5.07 14.93
CA ASN A 61 -26.70 -6.08 13.95
C ASN A 61 -25.24 -5.93 13.47
N ARG A 62 -24.37 -5.28 14.25
CA ARG A 62 -22.94 -5.08 13.94
C ARG A 62 -22.03 -5.72 14.99
N ARG A 63 -22.42 -6.91 15.45
CA ARG A 63 -21.85 -7.60 16.63
C ARG A 63 -20.38 -8.03 16.47
N ARG A 64 -19.92 -8.38 15.26
CA ARG A 64 -18.55 -8.84 15.00
C ARG A 64 -17.76 -7.83 14.17
N ILE A 65 -16.44 -7.82 14.38
CA ILE A 65 -15.47 -7.08 13.58
C ILE A 65 -14.32 -8.01 13.17
N GLN A 66 -13.74 -7.75 11.99
CA GLN A 66 -12.61 -8.49 11.46
C GLN A 66 -11.79 -7.60 10.53
N ARG A 67 -10.52 -7.95 10.31
CA ARG A 67 -9.67 -7.29 9.31
C ARG A 67 -10.10 -7.63 7.88
N ARG A 68 -9.66 -6.80 6.93
CA ARG A 68 -9.78 -7.08 5.49
C ARG A 68 -8.54 -7.86 5.05
N GLY A 69 -8.77 -8.96 4.33
CA GLY A 69 -7.72 -9.76 3.72
C GLY A 69 -7.50 -9.37 2.25
N PRO A 70 -6.97 -10.30 1.44
CA PRO A 70 -6.63 -10.04 0.06
C PRO A 70 -7.88 -9.74 -0.79
N CYS A 71 -7.64 -9.00 -1.86
CA CYS A 71 -8.60 -8.71 -2.90
C CYS A 71 -8.32 -9.65 -4.08
N ILE A 72 -9.35 -10.34 -4.60
CA ILE A 72 -9.22 -11.18 -5.80
C ILE A 72 -9.94 -10.46 -6.92
N ILE A 73 -9.20 -10.09 -7.96
CA ILE A 73 -9.70 -9.36 -9.10
C ILE A 73 -9.75 -10.32 -10.29
N TYR A 74 -10.95 -10.49 -10.83
CA TYR A 74 -11.25 -11.41 -11.92
C TYR A 74 -11.95 -10.66 -13.06
N ASN A 75 -11.99 -11.29 -14.24
CA ASN A 75 -12.70 -10.77 -15.39
C ASN A 75 -14.11 -11.38 -15.49
N GLU A 76 -14.19 -12.70 -15.59
CA GLU A 76 -15.46 -13.43 -15.73
C GLU A 76 -15.77 -14.28 -14.49
N ASP A 77 -17.05 -14.35 -14.10
CA ASP A 77 -17.46 -15.22 -12.99
C ASP A 77 -17.87 -16.61 -13.49
N ASN A 78 -16.89 -17.49 -13.58
CA ASN A 78 -17.12 -18.91 -13.88
C ASN A 78 -17.29 -19.76 -12.61
N GLY A 79 -17.63 -19.18 -11.47
CA GLY A 79 -17.80 -19.88 -10.18
C GLY A 79 -16.85 -19.40 -9.08
N ILE A 80 -15.86 -18.58 -9.43
CA ILE A 80 -14.91 -17.97 -8.50
C ILE A 80 -15.60 -17.29 -7.31
N ILE A 81 -16.75 -16.63 -7.53
CA ILE A 81 -17.46 -15.98 -6.44
C ILE A 81 -17.90 -17.00 -5.38
N LYS A 82 -18.46 -18.13 -5.81
CA LYS A 82 -18.93 -19.18 -4.91
C LYS A 82 -17.76 -19.88 -4.20
N ALA A 83 -16.65 -20.08 -4.90
CA ALA A 83 -15.46 -20.71 -4.32
C ALA A 83 -14.83 -19.86 -3.21
N PHE A 84 -14.71 -18.54 -3.40
CA PHE A 84 -13.97 -17.66 -2.49
C PHE A 84 -14.84 -16.92 -1.45
N ARG A 85 -16.15 -16.77 -1.65
CA ARG A 85 -17.01 -15.94 -0.76
C ARG A 85 -17.02 -16.38 0.71
N ASN A 86 -16.78 -17.67 0.99
CA ASN A 86 -16.86 -18.21 2.35
C ASN A 86 -15.56 -18.03 3.16
N ILE A 87 -14.48 -17.60 2.51
CA ILE A 87 -13.20 -17.37 3.20
C ILE A 87 -13.23 -15.98 3.84
N PRO A 88 -13.01 -15.84 5.16
CA PRO A 88 -13.17 -14.57 5.84
C PRO A 88 -12.13 -13.55 5.38
N GLY A 89 -12.58 -12.31 5.24
CA GLY A 89 -11.74 -11.16 4.89
C GLY A 89 -11.44 -11.02 3.40
N ILE A 90 -11.64 -12.05 2.58
CA ILE A 90 -11.49 -11.95 1.13
C ILE A 90 -12.52 -10.98 0.55
N THR A 91 -12.14 -10.27 -0.50
CA THR A 91 -13.08 -9.46 -1.28
C THR A 91 -12.88 -9.73 -2.75
N LEU A 92 -13.98 -10.04 -3.42
CA LEU A 92 -14.03 -10.28 -4.85
C LEU A 92 -14.38 -8.96 -5.57
N LEU A 93 -13.65 -8.66 -6.64
CA LEU A 93 -13.86 -7.51 -7.51
C LEU A 93 -13.80 -7.96 -8.97
N ASN A 94 -14.74 -7.47 -9.77
CA ASN A 94 -14.63 -7.58 -11.22
C ASN A 94 -13.78 -6.42 -11.74
N VAL A 95 -12.85 -6.69 -12.66
CA VAL A 95 -11.96 -5.67 -13.27
C VAL A 95 -12.74 -4.55 -13.97
N SER A 96 -13.88 -4.87 -14.58
CA SER A 96 -14.74 -3.88 -15.26
C SER A 96 -15.42 -2.93 -14.28
N LYS A 97 -15.56 -3.34 -13.01
CA LYS A 97 -16.30 -2.63 -11.95
C LYS A 97 -15.44 -2.50 -10.69
N LEU A 98 -14.24 -1.93 -10.83
CA LEU A 98 -13.35 -1.66 -9.69
C LEU A 98 -13.99 -0.62 -8.75
N ASN A 99 -13.92 -0.90 -7.44
CA ASN A 99 -14.53 -0.07 -6.42
C ASN A 99 -13.48 0.45 -5.44
N ILE A 100 -13.39 1.77 -5.31
CA ILE A 100 -12.42 2.44 -4.45
C ILE A 100 -12.59 2.08 -2.97
N LEU A 101 -13.82 1.90 -2.48
CA LEU A 101 -14.09 1.52 -1.09
C LEU A 101 -13.52 0.13 -0.76
N LYS A 102 -13.42 -0.73 -1.78
CA LYS A 102 -12.84 -2.07 -1.67
C LYS A 102 -11.32 -2.05 -1.90
N LEU A 103 -10.80 -1.22 -2.79
CA LEU A 103 -9.35 -1.11 -3.05
C LEU A 103 -8.61 -0.37 -1.92
N ALA A 104 -9.18 0.73 -1.43
CA ALA A 104 -8.64 1.55 -0.36
C ALA A 104 -9.59 1.63 0.86
N PRO A 105 -9.86 0.51 1.56
CA PRO A 105 -10.73 0.51 2.72
C PRO A 105 -10.16 1.42 3.81
N GLY A 106 -11.00 2.31 4.34
CA GLY A 106 -10.62 3.31 5.34
C GLY A 106 -9.79 4.47 4.78
N GLY A 107 -9.76 4.67 3.47
CA GLY A 107 -8.98 5.74 2.83
C GLY A 107 -7.48 5.45 2.70
N HIS A 108 -7.01 4.30 3.17
CA HIS A 108 -5.61 3.91 3.07
C HIS A 108 -5.35 3.09 1.79
N VAL A 109 -4.34 3.48 1.01
CA VAL A 109 -3.87 2.74 -0.18
C VAL A 109 -3.06 1.48 0.20
N GLY A 110 -2.74 0.62 -0.78
CA GLY A 110 -1.87 -0.54 -0.58
C GLY A 110 -2.55 -1.77 0.02
N ARG A 111 -3.71 -2.15 -0.54
CA ARG A 111 -4.35 -3.44 -0.24
C ARG A 111 -3.69 -4.57 -1.04
N PHE A 112 -3.51 -5.74 -0.43
CA PHE A 112 -2.97 -6.90 -1.14
C PHE A 112 -4.01 -7.40 -2.16
N CYS A 113 -3.62 -7.46 -3.44
CA CYS A 113 -4.50 -7.84 -4.54
C CYS A 113 -3.85 -8.94 -5.39
N ILE A 114 -4.68 -9.90 -5.78
CA ILE A 114 -4.37 -11.07 -6.58
C ILE A 114 -5.20 -10.95 -7.86
N TRP A 115 -4.56 -11.02 -9.01
CA TRP A 115 -5.18 -10.79 -10.32
C TRP A 115 -5.24 -12.09 -11.11
N THR A 116 -6.31 -12.31 -11.87
CA THR A 116 -6.28 -13.29 -12.96
C THR A 116 -5.60 -12.69 -14.18
N GLU A 117 -5.04 -13.54 -15.04
CA GLU A 117 -4.32 -13.12 -16.25
C GLU A 117 -5.19 -12.25 -17.17
N SER A 118 -6.42 -12.69 -17.46
CA SER A 118 -7.39 -11.95 -18.25
C SER A 118 -7.75 -10.61 -17.61
N ALA A 119 -7.94 -10.56 -16.29
CA ALA A 119 -8.18 -9.32 -15.57
C ALA A 119 -7.00 -8.36 -15.67
N PHE A 120 -5.77 -8.88 -15.60
CA PHE A 120 -4.57 -8.05 -15.68
C PHE A 120 -4.39 -7.47 -17.08
N ARG A 121 -4.61 -8.25 -18.14
CA ARG A 121 -4.58 -7.76 -19.54
C ARG A 121 -5.65 -6.69 -19.81
N LYS A 122 -6.86 -6.91 -19.31
CA LYS A 122 -8.00 -5.99 -19.52
C LYS A 122 -7.81 -4.61 -18.86
N LEU A 123 -6.89 -4.45 -17.91
CA LEU A 123 -6.57 -3.14 -17.34
C LEU A 123 -6.04 -2.15 -18.38
N ASP A 124 -5.22 -2.63 -19.33
CA ASP A 124 -4.62 -1.78 -20.36
C ASP A 124 -5.70 -1.22 -21.30
N GLU A 125 -6.69 -2.04 -21.66
CA GLU A 125 -7.86 -1.60 -22.43
C GLU A 125 -8.75 -0.63 -21.62
N LEU A 126 -8.89 -0.89 -20.31
CA LEU A 126 -9.81 -0.15 -19.45
C LEU A 126 -9.32 1.24 -19.06
N TYR A 127 -8.02 1.42 -18.88
CA TYR A 127 -7.42 2.69 -18.47
C TYR A 127 -6.47 3.31 -19.51
N GLY A 128 -6.01 2.54 -20.50
CA GLY A 128 -5.04 2.99 -21.48
C GLY A 128 -3.63 3.16 -20.91
N THR A 129 -2.76 3.76 -21.71
CA THR A 129 -1.42 4.21 -21.34
C THR A 129 -1.31 5.72 -21.57
N TRP A 130 -0.22 6.36 -21.15
CA TRP A 130 -0.01 7.77 -21.48
C TRP A 130 0.06 8.06 -22.99
N ARG A 131 0.35 7.06 -23.82
CA ARG A 131 0.42 7.20 -25.29
C ARG A 131 -0.90 6.87 -26.00
N LYS A 132 -1.71 5.97 -25.42
CA LYS A 132 -2.94 5.44 -26.02
C LYS A 132 -4.07 5.59 -25.02
N ALA A 133 -5.11 6.35 -25.39
CA ALA A 133 -6.30 6.52 -24.55
C ALA A 133 -7.04 5.19 -24.28
N ALA A 134 -7.85 5.16 -23.23
CA ALA A 134 -8.65 3.99 -22.88
C ALA A 134 -9.65 3.64 -23.99
N SER A 135 -9.80 2.35 -24.30
CA SER A 135 -10.79 1.88 -25.29
C SER A 135 -12.17 1.71 -24.67
N LEU A 136 -12.25 1.25 -23.41
CA LEU A 136 -13.52 0.98 -22.73
C LEU A 136 -14.12 2.19 -22.02
N LYS A 137 -13.40 3.32 -21.95
CA LYS A 137 -13.85 4.56 -21.31
C LYS A 137 -13.69 5.73 -22.28
N SER A 138 -14.81 6.24 -22.77
CA SER A 138 -14.84 7.43 -23.62
C SER A 138 -14.25 8.64 -22.90
N ASN A 139 -13.40 9.40 -23.59
CA ASN A 139 -12.80 10.65 -23.10
C ASN A 139 -12.02 10.50 -21.78
N TYR A 140 -11.46 9.32 -21.52
CA TYR A 140 -10.61 9.08 -20.36
C TYR A 140 -9.16 8.83 -20.77
N ASN A 141 -8.22 9.46 -20.05
CA ASN A 141 -6.79 9.19 -20.14
C ASN A 141 -6.16 9.19 -18.74
N LEU A 142 -4.97 8.59 -18.61
CA LEU A 142 -4.23 8.56 -17.36
C LEU A 142 -3.80 9.99 -16.95
N PRO A 143 -3.84 10.32 -15.64
CA PRO A 143 -3.35 11.60 -15.17
C PRO A 143 -1.83 11.73 -15.41
N MET A 144 -1.40 12.94 -15.74
CA MET A 144 0.02 13.27 -15.91
C MET A 144 0.71 13.35 -14.53
N HIS A 145 1.89 12.77 -14.43
CA HIS A 145 2.71 12.89 -13.22
C HIS A 145 3.27 14.32 -13.11
N LYS A 146 3.29 14.89 -11.91
CA LYS A 146 3.87 16.22 -11.67
C LYS A 146 5.40 16.21 -11.65
N MET A 147 5.99 15.09 -11.25
CA MET A 147 7.45 14.87 -11.19
C MET A 147 7.77 13.59 -11.94
N LEU A 148 8.69 13.67 -12.90
CA LEU A 148 9.19 12.50 -13.64
C LEU A 148 9.96 11.54 -12.73
N ASN A 149 10.84 12.08 -11.89
CA ASN A 149 11.60 11.32 -10.89
C ASN A 149 11.24 11.83 -9.50
N THR A 150 10.78 10.92 -8.63
CA THR A 150 10.42 11.23 -7.23
C THR A 150 11.51 10.84 -6.23
N ASP A 151 12.63 10.24 -6.67
CA ASP A 151 13.77 9.93 -5.82
C ASP A 151 14.60 11.19 -5.52
N LEU A 152 14.16 11.90 -4.48
CA LEU A 152 14.82 13.11 -4.02
C LEU A 152 16.25 12.85 -3.53
N SER A 153 16.53 11.69 -2.94
CA SER A 153 17.88 11.35 -2.45
C SER A 153 18.87 11.29 -3.61
N ARG A 154 18.47 10.63 -4.70
CA ARG A 154 19.27 10.59 -5.93
C ARG A 154 19.44 11.96 -6.56
N ILE A 155 18.36 12.74 -6.67
CA ILE A 155 18.41 14.11 -7.22
C ILE A 155 19.39 14.96 -6.41
N LEU A 156 19.25 14.99 -5.09
CA LEU A 156 20.11 15.80 -4.22
C LEU A 156 21.57 15.35 -4.27
N LYS A 157 21.85 14.06 -4.43
CA LYS A 157 23.22 13.52 -4.53
C LYS A 157 23.81 13.55 -5.93
N SER A 158 23.07 14.05 -6.92
CA SER A 158 23.56 14.15 -8.30
C SER A 158 24.78 15.07 -8.39
N PRO A 159 25.80 14.71 -9.20
CA PRO A 159 27.03 15.49 -9.31
C PRO A 159 26.77 16.91 -9.86
N GLU A 160 25.74 17.08 -10.69
CA GLU A 160 25.34 18.37 -11.25
C GLU A 160 24.89 19.33 -10.15
N ILE A 161 24.07 18.85 -9.20
CA ILE A 161 23.65 19.65 -8.04
C ILE A 161 24.83 19.84 -7.09
N GLN A 162 25.54 18.77 -6.73
CA GLN A 162 26.64 18.83 -5.75
C GLN A 162 27.75 19.79 -6.19
N ARG A 163 28.06 19.86 -7.50
CA ARG A 163 29.04 20.81 -8.05
C ARG A 163 28.61 22.27 -7.91
N ALA A 164 27.31 22.56 -7.94
CA ALA A 164 26.79 23.92 -7.80
C ALA A 164 26.58 24.35 -6.34
N LEU A 165 26.61 23.42 -5.39
CA LEU A 165 26.35 23.71 -3.98
C LEU A 165 27.57 24.31 -3.27
N ARG A 166 27.29 25.19 -2.30
CA ARG A 166 28.28 25.70 -1.35
C ARG A 166 28.49 24.70 -0.21
N ALA A 167 29.63 24.77 0.46
CA ALA A 167 29.93 23.96 1.64
C ALA A 167 28.87 24.16 2.76
N PRO A 168 28.35 23.07 3.38
CA PRO A 168 27.36 23.19 4.44
C PRO A 168 27.90 23.87 5.70
N ARG A 169 27.12 24.79 6.28
CA ARG A 169 27.42 25.40 7.60
C ARG A 169 26.71 24.63 8.71
N LYS A 170 27.40 23.70 9.35
CA LYS A 170 26.83 22.84 10.41
C LYS A 170 26.98 23.40 11.84
N LYS A 171 27.59 24.58 11.99
CA LYS A 171 27.84 25.20 13.29
C LYS A 171 26.56 25.81 13.85
N ILE A 172 26.08 25.26 14.97
CA ILE A 172 24.94 25.80 15.72
C ILE A 172 25.45 26.80 16.75
N HIS A 173 25.11 28.08 16.59
CA HIS A 173 25.42 29.13 17.56
C HIS A 173 24.35 29.14 18.66
N ARG A 174 24.64 28.47 19.78
CA ARG A 174 23.77 28.52 20.96
C ARG A 174 23.97 29.82 21.72
N ARG A 175 22.91 30.29 22.39
CA ARG A 175 23.01 31.42 23.32
C ARG A 175 24.06 31.08 24.37
N VAL A 176 25.12 31.88 24.40
CA VAL A 176 26.14 31.78 25.44
C VAL A 176 25.61 32.55 26.66
N LEU A 177 25.47 31.87 27.79
CA LEU A 177 25.15 32.55 29.05
C LEU A 177 26.29 33.50 29.40
N LYS A 178 25.98 34.80 29.49
CA LYS A 178 26.96 35.82 29.91
C LYS A 178 27.35 35.56 31.36
N LYS A 179 28.56 35.08 31.57
CA LYS A 179 29.16 34.94 32.89
C LYS A 179 29.72 36.31 33.32
N ASN A 180 29.53 36.67 34.59
CA ASN A 180 30.07 37.92 35.12
C ASN A 180 31.61 37.81 35.22
N PRO A 181 32.39 38.68 34.55
CA PRO A 181 33.85 38.63 34.56
C PRO A 181 34.45 38.92 35.93
N LEU A 182 33.82 39.79 36.73
CA LEU A 182 34.29 40.14 38.08
C LEU A 182 34.17 38.96 39.07
N LYS A 183 33.29 38.00 38.77
CA LYS A 183 33.10 36.78 39.56
C LYS A 183 33.74 35.54 38.92
N ASN A 184 34.33 35.66 37.72
CA ASN A 184 34.88 34.53 36.98
C ASN A 184 36.21 34.89 36.32
N LEU A 185 37.32 34.49 36.96
CA LEU A 185 38.69 34.79 36.54
C LEU A 185 38.97 34.41 35.07
N ARG A 186 38.52 33.24 34.61
CA ARG A 186 38.75 32.80 33.23
C ARG A 186 38.05 33.66 32.19
N ILE A 187 36.90 34.24 32.54
CA ILE A 187 36.19 35.17 31.66
C ILE A 187 36.86 36.53 31.68
N MET A 188 37.35 36.99 32.84
CA MET A 188 38.15 38.21 32.94
C MET A 188 39.41 38.09 32.08
N LEU A 189 40.22 37.06 32.26
CA LEU A 189 41.44 36.82 31.48
C LEU A 189 41.16 36.63 29.97
N LYS A 190 40.02 36.05 29.61
CA LYS A 190 39.62 35.93 28.20
C LYS A 190 39.26 37.29 27.58
N LEU A 191 38.75 38.23 28.36
CA LEU A 191 38.36 39.56 27.91
C LEU A 191 39.52 40.56 28.00
N ASN A 192 40.34 40.46 29.05
CA ASN A 192 41.51 41.29 29.35
C ASN A 192 42.58 40.39 30.02
N PRO A 193 43.54 39.84 29.24
CA PRO A 193 44.53 38.89 29.71
C PRO A 193 45.57 39.49 30.66
#